data_AF-A0A9D5VEH9-F1
#
_entry.id   AF-A0A9D5VEH9-F1
#
_cell.length_a   1.000
_cell.length_b   1.000
_cell.length_c   1.000
_cell.angle_alpha   90.00
_cell.angle_beta   90.00
_cell.angle_gamma   90.00
#
_symmetry.space_group_name_H-M   'P 1'
#
loop_
_entity.id
_entity.type
_entity.pdbx_description
1 polymer ?
#
loop_
_entity_poly.entity_id
_entity_poly.type
_entity_poly.pdbx_seq_one_letter_code
_entity_poly.pdbx_strand_id
1 'polypeptide(L)'
;PVNALLSFGYVLLGNLIGGTLEARGLDPAVGFFHALRPGRPSLALDMLEEFRHPVVDRFVLRVVNLRMIRPEMFEADTETEGGVRLTRAGLKVFFRAWGEYLERPIPEEIDARSDDASKDVAGTSCSPPPVLDEVHTTPHEEIMVTKKWTPATLIRRQVDRLAIALREGAAYQPFLLKG
;
A
#
# COMPACT_ATOMS: atom_id res chain seq x y z
N PRO A 1 -24.83 -3.14 5.58
CA PRO A 1 -23.83 -2.83 6.63
C PRO A 1 -22.39 -3.18 6.23
N VAL A 2 -22.09 -4.39 5.71
CA VAL A 2 -20.71 -4.76 5.30
C VAL A 2 -20.18 -3.88 4.17
N ASN A 3 -21.01 -3.56 3.17
CA ASN A 3 -20.63 -2.64 2.10
C ASN A 3 -20.22 -1.26 2.63
N ALA A 4 -20.84 -0.78 3.72
CA ALA A 4 -20.45 0.48 4.35
C ALA A 4 -19.03 0.41 4.93
N LEU A 5 -18.64 -0.74 5.51
CA LEU A 5 -17.28 -0.97 6.00
C LEU A 5 -16.26 -1.04 4.86
N LEU A 6 -16.59 -1.74 3.77
CA LEU A 6 -15.72 -1.86 2.60
C LEU A 6 -15.51 -0.50 1.94
N SER A 7 -16.59 0.22 1.62
CA SER A 7 -16.52 1.56 1.04
C SER A 7 -15.69 2.50 1.90
N PHE A 8 -15.89 2.47 3.22
CA PHE A 8 -15.12 3.31 4.14
C PHE A 8 -13.64 2.91 4.19
N GLY A 9 -13.34 1.62 4.25
CA GLY A 9 -11.96 1.10 4.22
C GLY A 9 -11.22 1.46 2.94
N TYR A 10 -11.87 1.38 1.77
CA TYR A 10 -11.27 1.78 0.50
C TYR A 10 -10.95 3.27 0.46
N VAL A 11 -11.82 4.13 0.99
CA VAL A 11 -11.55 5.58 1.09
C VAL A 11 -10.32 5.84 1.97
N LEU A 12 -10.22 5.19 3.13
CA LEU A 12 -9.06 5.36 4.01
C LEU A 12 -7.76 4.87 3.37
N LEU A 13 -7.80 3.72 2.68
CA LEU A 13 -6.64 3.19 1.99
C LEU A 13 -6.23 4.09 0.82
N GLY A 14 -7.19 4.59 0.02
CA GLY A 14 -6.91 5.49 -1.10
C GLY A 14 -6.24 6.78 -0.63
N ASN A 15 -6.72 7.37 0.47
CA ASN A 15 -6.09 8.55 1.07
C ASN A 15 -4.68 8.27 1.59
N LEU A 16 -4.46 7.08 2.20
CA LEU A 16 -3.13 6.67 2.67
C LEU A 16 -2.13 6.52 1.51
N ILE A 17 -2.56 5.87 0.42
CA ILE A 17 -1.74 5.70 -0.79
C ILE A 17 -1.45 7.06 -1.43
N GLY A 18 -2.48 7.90 -1.61
CA GLY A 18 -2.34 9.25 -2.17
C GLY A 18 -1.32 10.09 -1.40
N GLY A 19 -1.46 10.17 -0.08
CA GLY A 19 -0.50 10.90 0.76
C GLY A 19 0.91 10.29 0.73
N THR A 20 1.02 8.97 0.56
CA THR A 20 2.34 8.31 0.41
C THR A 20 2.97 8.64 -0.94
N LEU A 21 2.20 8.68 -2.02
CA LEU A 21 2.66 9.09 -3.35
C LEU A 21 3.15 10.54 -3.36
N GLU A 22 2.37 11.46 -2.79
CA GLU A 22 2.74 12.87 -2.66
C GLU A 22 4.04 13.05 -1.86
N ALA A 23 4.19 12.30 -0.76
CA ALA A 23 5.41 12.31 0.04
C ALA A 23 6.66 11.85 -0.73
N ARG A 24 6.50 11.14 -1.84
CA ARG A 24 7.59 10.71 -2.74
C ARG A 24 7.76 11.60 -3.98
N GLY A 25 6.99 12.69 -4.05
CA GLY A 25 7.01 13.61 -5.18
C GLY A 25 6.33 13.06 -6.44
N LEU A 26 5.46 12.05 -6.30
CA LEU A 26 4.62 11.56 -7.39
C LEU A 26 3.27 12.27 -7.33
N ASP A 27 2.75 12.68 -8.49
CA ASP A 27 1.40 13.25 -8.62
C ASP A 27 0.36 12.12 -8.62
N PRO A 28 -0.53 12.02 -7.61
CA PRO A 28 -1.57 11.01 -7.57
C PRO A 28 -2.55 11.07 -8.75
N ALA A 29 -2.67 12.21 -9.45
CA ALA A 29 -3.60 12.38 -10.56
C ALA A 29 -3.14 11.70 -11.87
N VAL A 30 -1.86 11.37 -11.99
CA VAL A 30 -1.27 10.77 -13.20
C VAL A 30 -1.40 9.24 -13.15
N GLY A 31 -2.60 8.73 -13.40
CA GLY A 31 -2.87 7.29 -13.49
C GLY A 31 -2.43 6.68 -14.82
N PHE A 32 -2.11 5.39 -14.80
CA PHE A 32 -1.76 4.61 -16.00
C PHE A 32 -2.97 3.84 -16.54
N PHE A 33 -3.83 3.31 -15.66
CA PHE A 33 -5.02 2.53 -16.05
C PHE A 33 -6.32 3.33 -15.93
N HIS A 34 -6.47 4.13 -14.87
CA HIS A 34 -7.61 5.02 -14.73
C HIS A 34 -7.46 6.26 -15.63
N ALA A 35 -8.51 6.56 -16.40
CA ALA A 35 -8.55 7.75 -17.26
C ALA A 35 -8.17 9.03 -16.48
N LEU A 36 -7.29 9.83 -17.08
CA LEU A 36 -6.88 11.13 -16.53
C LEU A 36 -8.12 12.04 -16.45
N ARG A 37 -8.58 12.29 -15.23
CA ARG A 37 -9.57 13.33 -14.93
C ARG A 37 -8.96 14.28 -13.91
N PRO A 38 -8.88 15.59 -14.20
CA PRO A 38 -8.40 16.57 -13.24
C PRO A 38 -9.14 16.44 -11.91
N GLY A 39 -8.40 16.35 -10.81
CA GLY A 39 -8.95 16.20 -9.46
C GLY A 39 -9.29 14.77 -9.01
N ARG A 40 -9.07 13.74 -9.84
CA ARG A 40 -9.17 12.33 -9.43
C ARG A 40 -7.77 11.75 -9.23
N PRO A 41 -7.45 11.14 -8.07
CA PRO A 41 -6.15 10.53 -7.83
C PRO A 41 -6.05 9.17 -8.54
N SER A 42 -6.00 9.19 -9.88
CA SER A 42 -6.02 8.00 -10.72
C SER A 42 -4.87 7.01 -10.43
N LEU A 43 -3.66 7.49 -10.10
CA LEU A 43 -2.53 6.64 -9.71
C LEU A 43 -2.75 5.97 -8.35
N ALA A 44 -3.32 6.71 -7.40
CA ALA A 44 -3.64 6.15 -6.09
C ALA A 44 -4.71 5.06 -6.20
N LEU A 45 -5.64 5.20 -7.14
CA LEU A 45 -6.66 4.20 -7.43
C LEU A 45 -6.08 2.97 -8.14
N ASP A 46 -5.12 3.14 -9.04
CA ASP A 46 -4.40 2.02 -9.67
C ASP A 46 -3.69 1.17 -8.60
N MET A 47 -2.96 1.81 -7.69
CA MET A 47 -2.32 1.11 -6.57
C MET A 47 -3.31 0.53 -5.56
N LEU A 48 -4.45 1.18 -5.35
CA LEU A 48 -5.49 0.68 -4.44
C LEU A 48 -6.01 -0.69 -4.89
N GLU A 49 -6.15 -0.94 -6.19
CA GLU A 49 -6.62 -2.24 -6.69
C GLU A 49 -5.69 -3.39 -6.28
N GLU A 50 -4.38 -3.15 -6.21
CA GLU A 50 -3.40 -4.15 -5.73
C GLU A 50 -3.61 -4.48 -4.23
N PHE A 51 -4.04 -3.51 -3.44
CA PHE A 51 -4.19 -3.65 -1.99
C PHE A 51 -5.62 -3.97 -1.52
N ARG A 52 -6.59 -3.93 -2.44
CA ARG A 52 -8.02 -4.03 -2.14
C ARG A 52 -8.35 -5.29 -1.33
N HIS A 53 -8.00 -6.44 -1.89
CA HIS A 53 -8.22 -7.73 -1.26
C HIS A 53 -7.29 -8.00 -0.06
N PRO A 54 -5.96 -7.89 -0.20
CA PRO A 54 -5.06 -8.30 0.88
C PRO A 54 -5.14 -7.44 2.14
N VAL A 55 -5.51 -6.15 2.00
CA VAL A 55 -5.55 -5.20 3.12
C VAL A 55 -7.00 -4.95 3.56
N VAL A 56 -7.86 -4.40 2.69
CA VAL A 56 -9.17 -3.91 3.13
C VAL A 56 -10.16 -5.05 3.32
N ASP A 57 -10.31 -5.94 2.34
CA ASP A 57 -11.30 -7.03 2.45
C ASP A 57 -10.98 -7.94 3.63
N ARG A 58 -9.70 -8.27 3.81
CA ARG A 58 -9.23 -9.06 4.95
C ARG A 58 -9.43 -8.36 6.28
N PHE A 59 -9.19 -7.05 6.35
CA PHE A 59 -9.48 -6.25 7.54
C PHE A 59 -10.98 -6.30 7.88
N VAL A 60 -11.85 -6.09 6.90
CA VAL A 60 -13.31 -6.10 7.10
C VAL A 60 -13.78 -7.47 7.57
N LEU A 61 -13.31 -8.55 6.95
CA LEU A 61 -13.60 -9.92 7.40
C LEU A 61 -13.14 -10.14 8.84
N ARG A 62 -11.95 -9.66 9.20
CA ARG A 62 -11.43 -9.76 10.57
C ARG A 62 -12.31 -9.05 11.59
N VAL A 63 -12.66 -7.78 11.37
CA VAL A 63 -13.45 -7.01 12.35
C VAL A 63 -14.87 -7.55 12.51
N VAL A 64 -15.44 -8.12 11.45
CA VAL A 64 -16.74 -8.80 11.47
C VAL A 64 -16.64 -10.12 12.22
N ASN A 65 -15.66 -10.98 11.89
CA ASN A 65 -15.49 -12.29 12.52
C ASN A 65 -15.17 -12.18 14.02
N LEU A 66 -14.39 -11.18 14.41
CA LEU A 66 -14.09 -10.89 15.82
C LEU A 66 -15.21 -10.13 16.55
N ARG A 67 -16.33 -9.84 15.88
CA ARG A 67 -17.48 -9.10 16.41
C ARG A 67 -17.10 -7.76 17.05
N MET A 68 -16.05 -7.12 16.51
CA MET A 68 -15.58 -5.81 16.96
C MET A 68 -16.57 -4.73 16.54
N ILE A 69 -17.10 -4.84 15.32
CA ILE A 69 -18.20 -4.03 14.82
C ILE A 69 -19.48 -4.86 14.92
N ARG A 70 -20.49 -4.30 15.57
CA ARG A 70 -21.77 -4.98 15.80
C ARG A 70 -22.91 -4.29 15.04
N PRO A 71 -24.05 -4.97 14.79
CA PRO A 71 -25.19 -4.37 14.10
C PRO A 71 -25.69 -3.06 14.72
N GLU A 72 -25.59 -2.91 16.05
CA GLU A 72 -26.02 -1.71 16.77
C GLU A 72 -25.14 -0.48 16.50
N MET A 73 -23.97 -0.68 15.87
CA MET A 73 -23.06 0.40 15.50
C MET A 73 -23.34 0.98 14.12
N PHE A 74 -24.40 0.53 13.45
CA PHE A 74 -24.87 1.05 12.18
C PHE A 74 -26.18 1.80 12.35
N GLU A 75 -26.37 2.82 11.54
CA GLU A 75 -27.61 3.59 11.43
C GLU A 75 -27.97 3.80 9.96
N ALA A 76 -29.25 4.02 9.70
CA ALA A 76 -29.70 4.39 8.35
C ALA A 76 -29.06 5.72 7.96
N ASP A 77 -28.61 5.79 6.72
CA ASP A 77 -28.20 7.06 6.13
C ASP A 77 -29.45 7.91 5.90
N THR A 78 -29.39 9.17 6.32
CA THR A 78 -30.49 10.14 6.16
C THR A 78 -30.41 10.87 4.83
N GLU A 79 -29.26 10.82 4.16
CA GLU A 79 -29.01 11.52 2.89
C GLU A 79 -29.28 10.61 1.68
N THR A 80 -29.06 9.30 1.84
CA THR A 80 -29.21 8.31 0.76
C THR A 80 -30.31 7.30 1.11
N GLU A 81 -31.31 7.18 0.25
CA GLU A 81 -32.38 6.19 0.43
C GLU A 81 -31.81 4.76 0.43
N GLY A 82 -32.05 4.00 1.51
CA GLY A 82 -31.48 2.66 1.70
C GLY A 82 -29.98 2.64 2.05
N GLY A 83 -29.35 3.81 2.25
CA GLY A 83 -27.96 3.90 2.69
C GLY A 83 -27.79 3.46 4.15
N VAL A 84 -26.59 2.97 4.47
CA VAL A 84 -26.22 2.57 5.84
C VAL A 84 -24.89 3.22 6.18
N ARG A 85 -24.82 3.90 7.33
CA ARG A 85 -23.60 4.54 7.83
C ARG A 85 -23.21 4.01 9.21
N LEU A 86 -21.93 4.15 9.54
CA LEU A 86 -21.44 3.86 10.89
C LEU A 86 -21.83 4.99 11.84
N THR A 87 -22.28 4.63 13.04
CA THR A 87 -22.43 5.59 14.14
C THR A 87 -21.08 6.14 14.58
N ARG A 88 -21.08 7.25 15.30
CA ARG A 88 -19.87 7.85 15.89
C ARG A 88 -19.08 6.86 16.77
N ALA A 89 -19.79 6.02 17.53
CA ALA A 89 -19.18 4.97 18.34
C ALA A 89 -18.56 3.88 17.46
N GLY A 90 -19.27 3.44 16.42
CA GLY A 90 -18.77 2.49 15.42
C GLY A 90 -17.51 2.99 14.71
N LEU A 91 -17.50 4.26 14.30
CA LEU A 91 -16.33 4.91 13.67
C LEU A 91 -15.10 4.88 14.58
N LYS A 92 -15.25 5.19 15.87
CA LYS A 92 -14.13 5.16 16.83
C LYS A 92 -13.53 3.75 16.95
N VAL A 93 -14.38 2.73 17.00
CA VAL A 93 -13.94 1.32 17.04
C VAL A 93 -13.26 0.94 15.73
N PHE A 94 -13.83 1.35 14.60
CA PHE A 94 -13.28 1.08 13.27
C PHE A 94 -11.89 1.68 13.09
N PHE A 95 -11.72 2.97 13.39
CA PHE A 95 -10.43 3.66 13.25
C PHE A 95 -9.34 3.07 14.14
N ARG A 96 -9.68 2.72 15.39
CA ARG A 96 -8.73 2.04 16.27
C ARG A 96 -8.32 0.69 15.69
N ALA A 97 -9.29 -0.12 15.27
CA ALA A 97 -9.01 -1.43 14.68
C ALA A 97 -8.19 -1.31 13.39
N TRP A 98 -8.46 -0.29 12.58
CA TRP A 98 -7.73 -0.01 11.33
C TRP A 98 -6.26 0.35 11.61
N GLY A 99 -6.00 1.25 12.56
CA GLY A 99 -4.64 1.60 12.96
C GLY A 99 -3.85 0.39 13.47
N GLU A 100 -4.45 -0.38 14.39
CA GLU A 100 -3.86 -1.62 14.90
C GLU A 100 -3.61 -2.65 13.78
N TYR A 101 -4.51 -2.75 12.80
CA TYR A 101 -4.36 -3.67 11.68
C TYR A 101 -3.21 -3.29 10.74
N LEU A 102 -3.02 -1.99 10.46
CA LEU A 102 -1.94 -1.50 9.62
C LEU A 102 -0.55 -1.73 10.22
N GLU A 103 -0.44 -1.78 11.54
CA GLU A 103 0.81 -2.06 12.27
C GLU A 103 1.00 -3.55 12.58
N ARG A 104 -0.04 -4.36 12.43
CA ARG A 104 0.03 -5.80 12.69
C ARG A 104 0.96 -6.48 11.68
N PRO A 105 1.89 -7.34 12.13
CA PRO A 105 2.67 -8.16 11.23
C PRO A 105 1.79 -9.10 10.40
N ILE A 106 2.04 -9.14 9.09
CA ILE A 106 1.44 -10.08 8.15
C ILE A 106 2.07 -11.46 8.40
N PRO A 107 1.26 -12.49 8.67
CA PRO A 107 1.77 -13.84 8.93
C PRO A 107 2.17 -14.60 7.66
N GLU A 108 1.78 -14.14 6.47
CA GLU A 108 2.19 -14.74 5.20
C GLU A 108 3.64 -14.43 4.81
N GLU A 109 4.25 -15.39 4.10
CA GLU A 109 5.43 -15.13 3.29
C GLU A 109 5.06 -14.17 2.15
N ILE A 110 5.54 -12.94 2.23
CA ILE A 110 5.55 -12.03 1.09
C ILE A 110 6.59 -12.58 0.12
N ASP A 111 6.19 -12.81 -1.14
CA ASP A 111 7.13 -13.16 -2.20
C ASP A 111 7.98 -11.92 -2.54
N ALA A 112 8.91 -11.60 -1.65
CA ALA A 112 9.85 -10.50 -1.75
C ALA A 112 11.05 -10.86 -2.65
N ARG A 113 10.96 -11.92 -3.49
CA ARG A 113 12.02 -12.38 -4.42
C ARG A 113 12.61 -11.30 -5.33
N SER A 114 12.04 -10.10 -5.35
CA SER A 114 12.51 -8.97 -6.13
C SER A 114 13.25 -7.89 -5.33
N ASP A 115 13.37 -7.98 -4.00
CA ASP A 115 14.25 -7.08 -3.24
C ASP A 115 15.74 -7.31 -3.61
N ASP A 116 16.09 -8.49 -4.11
CA ASP A 116 17.42 -8.81 -4.63
C ASP A 116 17.63 -8.40 -6.11
N ALA A 117 16.54 -8.19 -6.88
CA ALA A 117 16.65 -7.89 -8.32
C ALA A 117 17.14 -6.46 -8.62
N SER A 118 17.10 -5.54 -7.66
CA SER A 118 17.72 -4.22 -7.79
C SER A 118 19.26 -4.26 -7.70
N LYS A 119 19.88 -5.41 -7.38
CA LYS A 119 21.35 -5.57 -7.46
C LYS A 119 21.84 -6.11 -8.81
N ASP A 120 20.96 -6.68 -9.63
CA ASP A 120 21.37 -7.41 -10.84
C ASP A 120 21.21 -6.63 -12.16
N VAL A 121 20.74 -5.37 -12.13
CA VAL A 121 20.71 -4.48 -13.31
C VAL A 121 22.00 -3.66 -13.41
N ALA A 122 23.14 -4.35 -13.35
CA ALA A 122 24.46 -3.80 -13.69
C ALA A 122 25.24 -4.83 -14.52
N GLY A 123 24.64 -5.26 -15.63
CA GLY A 123 25.14 -6.37 -16.44
C GLY A 123 24.90 -6.19 -17.93
N THR A 124 25.00 -4.97 -18.47
CA THR A 124 25.17 -4.77 -19.92
C THR A 124 26.42 -3.95 -20.17
N SER A 125 27.33 -4.58 -20.90
CA SER A 125 28.69 -4.18 -21.23
C SER A 125 28.80 -2.83 -21.93
N CYS A 126 29.64 -1.95 -21.38
CA CYS A 126 30.54 -1.12 -22.17
C CYS A 126 31.79 -0.80 -21.34
N SER A 127 32.98 -0.92 -21.92
CA SER A 127 34.29 -0.54 -21.38
C SER A 127 35.15 -0.07 -22.57
N PRO A 128 36.28 0.68 -22.44
CA PRO A 128 36.98 1.32 -21.28
C PRO A 128 37.32 2.83 -21.62
N PRO A 129 38.29 3.61 -21.02
CA PRO A 129 39.40 3.33 -20.07
C PRO A 129 39.55 4.32 -18.87
N PRO A 130 40.59 4.19 -18.01
CA PRO A 130 40.51 4.45 -16.56
C PRO A 130 41.07 5.81 -16.13
N VAL A 131 40.60 6.34 -15.00
CA VAL A 131 41.42 7.17 -14.09
C VAL A 131 40.97 6.92 -12.64
N LEU A 132 41.95 6.67 -11.78
CA LEU A 132 41.85 6.40 -10.35
C LEU A 132 41.35 7.64 -9.60
N ASP A 133 40.51 7.45 -8.59
CA ASP A 133 40.75 7.97 -7.24
C ASP A 133 39.84 7.28 -6.22
N GLU A 134 40.48 6.80 -5.16
CA GLU A 134 39.92 6.02 -4.06
C GLU A 134 39.00 6.88 -3.17
N VAL A 135 37.76 6.44 -2.92
CA VAL A 135 37.02 6.83 -1.71
C VAL A 135 36.23 5.64 -1.17
N HIS A 136 36.78 5.07 -0.10
CA HIS A 136 36.10 4.48 1.06
C HIS A 136 34.92 3.52 0.79
N THR A 137 35.25 2.23 0.67
CA THR A 137 34.36 1.12 0.98
C THR A 137 33.87 1.24 2.43
N THR A 138 32.59 1.53 2.62
CA THR A 138 31.90 1.20 3.88
C THR A 138 31.38 -0.23 3.79
N PRO A 139 31.50 -1.04 4.86
CA PRO A 139 31.14 -2.45 4.80
C PRO A 139 29.63 -2.56 4.64
N HIS A 140 29.19 -3.36 3.68
CA HIS A 140 27.83 -3.88 3.63
C HIS A 140 27.61 -4.76 4.87
N GLU A 141 27.26 -4.12 5.98
CA GLU A 141 26.83 -4.83 7.18
C GLU A 141 25.45 -5.40 6.90
N GLU A 142 25.49 -6.70 6.67
CA GLU A 142 24.44 -7.69 6.60
C GLU A 142 23.48 -7.53 7.79
N ILE A 143 22.44 -6.72 7.63
CA ILE A 143 21.29 -6.77 8.51
C ILE A 143 20.19 -7.55 7.80
N MET A 144 20.26 -8.88 7.89
CA MET A 144 19.07 -9.73 7.84
C MET A 144 18.21 -9.40 9.08
N VAL A 145 17.66 -8.18 9.14
CA VAL A 145 16.50 -7.95 10.01
C VAL A 145 15.46 -8.88 9.45
N THR A 146 14.93 -9.79 10.26
CA THR A 146 13.68 -10.47 9.96
C THR A 146 12.60 -9.38 9.89
N LYS A 147 12.52 -8.72 8.73
CA LYS A 147 11.74 -7.52 8.51
C LYS A 147 10.29 -7.95 8.64
N LYS A 148 9.70 -7.67 9.80
CA LYS A 148 8.28 -7.93 10.04
C LYS A 148 7.50 -7.01 9.12
N TRP A 149 6.94 -7.59 8.08
CA TRP A 149 6.09 -6.87 7.16
C TRP A 149 4.76 -6.57 7.80
N THR A 150 4.36 -5.31 7.77
CA THR A 150 3.02 -4.84 8.13
C THR A 150 2.35 -4.25 6.89
N PRO A 151 1.00 -4.17 6.81
CA PRO A 151 0.33 -3.55 5.69
C PRO A 151 0.83 -2.13 5.41
N ALA A 152 1.09 -1.33 6.46
CA ALA A 152 1.64 0.02 6.30
C ALA A 152 3.04 0.01 5.64
N THR A 153 3.92 -0.90 6.08
CA THR A 153 5.28 -1.00 5.49
C THR A 153 5.23 -1.53 4.05
N LEU A 154 4.32 -2.46 3.76
CA LEU A 154 4.14 -3.02 2.43
C LEU A 154 3.68 -1.95 1.44
N ILE A 155 2.67 -1.16 1.80
CA ILE A 155 2.19 -0.03 0.98
C ILE A 155 3.32 0.95 0.70
N ARG A 156 4.07 1.36 1.73
CA ARG A 156 5.21 2.26 1.57
C ARG A 156 6.26 1.69 0.60
N ARG A 157 6.61 0.42 0.76
CA ARG A 157 7.62 -0.25 -0.08
C ARG A 157 7.15 -0.47 -1.52
N GLN A 158 5.86 -0.65 -1.74
CA GLN A 158 5.31 -0.71 -3.09
C GLN A 158 5.39 0.66 -3.77
N VAL A 159 5.04 1.73 -3.05
CA VAL A 159 5.16 3.11 -3.54
C VAL A 159 6.63 3.46 -3.83
N ASP A 160 7.57 3.05 -2.97
CA ASP A 160 9.02 3.14 -3.22
C ASP A 160 9.38 2.54 -4.58
N ARG A 161 8.95 1.30 -4.83
CA ARG A 161 9.27 0.57 -6.07
C ARG A 161 8.68 1.23 -7.29
N LEU A 162 7.44 1.71 -7.20
CA LEU A 162 6.82 2.47 -8.29
C LEU A 162 7.63 3.73 -8.59
N ALA A 163 8.01 4.49 -7.56
CA ALA A 163 8.81 5.70 -7.74
C ALA A 163 10.18 5.42 -8.39
N ILE A 164 10.84 4.33 -8.01
CA ILE A 164 12.11 3.89 -8.60
C ILE A 164 11.91 3.47 -10.06
N ALA A 165 10.92 2.62 -10.34
CA ALA A 165 10.61 2.16 -11.69
C ALA A 165 10.34 3.32 -12.66
N LEU A 166 9.60 4.34 -12.21
CA LEU A 166 9.33 5.54 -13.00
C LEU A 166 10.57 6.41 -13.24
N ARG A 167 11.50 6.47 -12.27
CA ARG A 167 12.74 7.25 -12.40
C ARG A 167 13.76 6.56 -13.31
N GLU A 168 13.86 5.24 -13.22
CA GLU A 168 14.86 4.45 -13.94
C GLU A 168 14.35 3.93 -15.30
N GLY A 169 13.06 4.13 -15.61
CA GLY A 169 12.44 3.56 -16.81
C GLY A 169 12.36 2.04 -16.78
N ALA A 170 12.43 1.44 -15.59
CA ALA A 170 12.41 0.00 -15.38
C ALA A 170 10.96 -0.53 -15.32
N ALA A 171 10.79 -1.83 -15.56
CA ALA A 171 9.50 -2.48 -15.43
C ALA A 171 9.06 -2.50 -13.95
N TYR A 172 7.87 -1.98 -13.66
CA TYR A 172 7.27 -2.09 -12.34
C TYR A 172 6.83 -3.53 -12.05
N GLN A 173 7.26 -4.07 -10.91
CA GLN A 173 6.89 -5.40 -10.44
C GLN A 173 6.25 -5.27 -9.05
N PRO A 174 4.98 -5.62 -8.87
CA PRO A 174 4.31 -5.50 -7.58
C PRO A 174 4.66 -6.64 -6.62
N PHE A 175 4.65 -6.38 -5.30
CA PHE A 175 4.64 -7.47 -4.32
C PHE A 175 3.35 -8.29 -4.43
N LEU A 176 3.50 -9.60 -4.61
CA LEU A 176 2.37 -10.53 -4.59
C LEU A 176 2.24 -11.12 -3.19
N LEU A 177 1.13 -10.80 -2.52
CA LEU A 177 0.71 -11.52 -1.32
C LEU A 177 0.06 -12.82 -1.77
N LYS A 178 0.63 -13.95 -1.35
CA LYS A 178 -0.02 -15.26 -1.54
C LYS A 178 -1.21 -15.32 -0.58
N GLY A 179 -2.40 -15.53 -1.13
CA GLY A 179 -3.66 -15.67 -0.38
C GLY A 179 -3.80 -17.02 0.30
#